data_AF-A0A376MKM2-F1
#
_entry.id   AF-A0A376MKM2-F1
#
_cell.length_a   1.000
_cell.length_b   1.000
_cell.length_c   1.000
_cell.angle_alpha   90.00
_cell.angle_beta   90.00
_cell.angle_gamma   90.00
#
_symmetry.space_group_name_H-M   'P 1'
#
loop_
_entity.id
_entity.type
_entity.pdbx_description
1 polymer ?
#
loop_
_entity_poly.entity_id
_entity_poly.type
_entity_poly.pdbx_seq_one_letter_code
_entity_poly.pdbx_strand_id
1 'polypeptide(L)'
;MALAQRAHFGFNMPILYNARRHHKEAEERFNARYCDLDTLLQESDFVCLILPLTDETYHLFGAEQFGKMKSSAIFINAGRGPVVDENALIAALQKGEIHAAGLDVFEQEPLSVDSPLLSMANVVAVPHIGSATHETRYGMAACAVDNLIDALQGKVEKNCVNPHVAD
;
A
#
# COMPACT_ATOMS: atom_id res chain seq x y z
N MET A 1 -5.31 -4.19 -9.04
CA MET A 1 -5.44 -5.44 -9.83
C MET A 1 -4.44 -6.53 -9.44
N ALA A 2 -3.12 -6.28 -9.51
CA ALA A 2 -2.09 -7.32 -9.35
C ALA A 2 -2.16 -8.13 -8.04
N LEU A 3 -2.53 -7.49 -6.92
CA LEU A 3 -2.68 -8.15 -5.63
C LEU A 3 -3.90 -9.09 -5.60
N ALA A 4 -5.06 -8.60 -6.03
CA ALA A 4 -6.29 -9.39 -6.13
C ALA A 4 -6.10 -10.63 -7.02
N GLN A 5 -5.37 -10.51 -8.13
CA GLN A 5 -5.03 -11.65 -8.98
C GLN A 5 -4.27 -12.76 -8.24
N ARG A 6 -3.27 -12.39 -7.43
CA ARG A 6 -2.45 -13.34 -6.65
C ARG A 6 -3.29 -13.99 -5.55
N ALA A 7 -4.05 -13.19 -4.81
CA ALA A 7 -4.90 -13.69 -3.73
C ALA A 7 -6.02 -14.61 -4.26
N HIS A 8 -6.71 -14.22 -5.33
CA HIS A 8 -7.82 -14.99 -5.90
C HIS A 8 -7.35 -16.28 -6.59
N PHE A 9 -6.45 -16.20 -7.57
CA PHE A 9 -6.03 -17.39 -8.33
C PHE A 9 -4.94 -18.21 -7.63
N GLY A 10 -4.12 -17.61 -6.78
CA GLY A 10 -3.02 -18.30 -6.10
C GLY A 10 -3.42 -18.93 -4.78
N PHE A 11 -4.34 -18.29 -4.04
CA PHE A 11 -4.68 -18.69 -2.67
C PHE A 11 -6.18 -18.90 -2.45
N ASN A 12 -7.01 -18.76 -3.49
CA ASN A 12 -8.47 -18.90 -3.41
C ASN A 12 -9.10 -17.99 -2.33
N MET A 13 -8.53 -16.80 -2.12
CA MET A 13 -9.01 -15.86 -1.12
C MET A 13 -10.23 -15.09 -1.64
N PRO A 14 -11.29 -14.92 -0.81
CA PRO A 14 -12.27 -13.88 -1.03
C PRO A 14 -11.61 -12.50 -0.99
N ILE A 15 -12.01 -11.60 -1.90
CA ILE A 15 -11.41 -10.27 -2.01
C ILE A 15 -12.43 -9.22 -1.62
N LEU A 16 -12.14 -8.47 -0.55
CA LEU A 16 -12.79 -7.20 -0.23
C LEU A 16 -11.88 -6.05 -0.68
N TYR A 17 -12.46 -4.96 -1.17
CA TYR A 17 -11.68 -3.77 -1.49
C TYR A 17 -12.45 -2.48 -1.20
N ASN A 18 -11.70 -1.46 -0.81
CA ASN A 18 -12.16 -0.08 -0.72
C ASN A 18 -11.27 0.79 -1.63
N ALA A 19 -11.89 1.66 -2.41
CA ALA A 19 -11.22 2.58 -3.31
C ALA A 19 -12.14 3.77 -3.62
N ARG A 20 -11.57 4.89 -4.08
CA ARG A 20 -12.35 6.07 -4.48
C ARG A 20 -13.34 5.81 -5.62
N ARG A 21 -13.13 4.75 -6.41
CA ARG A 21 -13.96 4.36 -7.54
C ARG A 21 -14.07 2.84 -7.60
N HIS A 22 -15.18 2.35 -8.12
CA HIS A 22 -15.34 0.93 -8.43
C HIS A 22 -14.36 0.48 -9.52
N HIS A 23 -13.88 -0.74 -9.37
CA HIS A 23 -13.01 -1.42 -10.31
C HIS A 23 -13.73 -2.63 -10.90
N LYS A 24 -14.53 -2.40 -11.95
CA LYS A 24 -15.31 -3.47 -12.62
C LYS A 24 -14.46 -4.69 -12.99
N GLU A 25 -13.25 -4.47 -13.48
CA GLU A 25 -12.35 -5.59 -13.81
C GLU A 25 -12.02 -6.44 -12.56
N ALA A 26 -11.87 -5.84 -11.38
CA ALA A 26 -11.65 -6.61 -10.15
C ALA A 26 -12.87 -7.42 -9.74
N GLU A 27 -14.05 -6.82 -9.86
CA GLU A 27 -15.34 -7.43 -9.53
C GLU A 27 -15.65 -8.60 -10.46
N GLU A 28 -15.51 -8.41 -11.78
CA GLU A 28 -15.83 -9.41 -12.80
C GLU A 28 -14.79 -10.54 -12.86
N ARG A 29 -13.49 -10.20 -12.76
CA ARG A 29 -12.41 -11.16 -13.01
C ARG A 29 -11.97 -11.92 -11.76
N PHE A 30 -12.06 -11.29 -10.59
CA PHE A 30 -11.57 -11.85 -9.32
C PHE A 30 -12.67 -12.00 -8.27
N ASN A 31 -13.93 -11.78 -8.65
CA ASN A 31 -15.07 -11.78 -7.73
C ASN A 31 -14.82 -10.86 -6.51
N ALA A 32 -14.12 -9.75 -6.73
CA ALA A 32 -13.82 -8.79 -5.67
C ALA A 32 -15.10 -8.03 -5.30
N ARG A 33 -15.34 -7.87 -4.00
CA ARG A 33 -16.49 -7.13 -3.47
C ARG A 33 -16.05 -5.78 -2.96
N TYR A 34 -16.62 -4.72 -3.53
CA TYR A 34 -16.48 -3.38 -2.97
C TYR A 34 -17.23 -3.28 -1.63
N CYS A 35 -16.62 -2.65 -0.64
CA CYS A 35 -17.28 -2.27 0.61
C CYS A 35 -16.65 -0.99 1.20
N ASP A 36 -17.31 -0.41 2.20
CA ASP A 36 -16.74 0.66 3.01
C ASP A 36 -15.56 0.17 3.86
N LEU A 37 -14.77 1.11 4.37
CA LEU A 37 -13.55 0.81 5.13
C LEU A 37 -13.85 0.03 6.41
N ASP A 38 -14.92 0.37 7.13
CA ASP A 38 -15.24 -0.28 8.40
C ASP A 38 -15.60 -1.76 8.18
N THR A 39 -16.42 -2.05 7.18
CA THR A 39 -16.73 -3.41 6.74
C THR A 39 -15.46 -4.17 6.34
N LEU A 40 -14.57 -3.53 5.56
CA LEU A 40 -13.30 -4.15 5.15
C LEU A 40 -12.44 -4.54 6.35
N LEU A 41 -12.28 -3.64 7.33
CA LEU A 41 -11.43 -3.88 8.51
C LEU A 41 -11.99 -5.00 9.39
N GLN A 42 -13.30 -5.03 9.62
CA GLN A 42 -13.94 -6.02 10.48
C GLN A 42 -13.94 -7.43 9.86
N GLU A 43 -14.04 -7.54 8.54
CA GLU A 43 -14.16 -8.82 7.85
C GLU A 43 -12.81 -9.41 7.37
N SER A 44 -11.76 -8.60 7.20
CA SER A 44 -10.50 -9.05 6.58
C SER A 44 -9.55 -9.75 7.56
N ASP A 45 -8.96 -10.87 7.13
CA ASP A 45 -7.84 -11.53 7.83
C ASP A 45 -6.47 -10.95 7.42
N PHE A 46 -6.40 -10.36 6.23
CA PHE A 46 -5.22 -9.65 5.72
C PHE A 46 -5.65 -8.30 5.17
N VAL A 47 -5.09 -7.21 5.71
CA VAL A 47 -5.37 -5.85 5.24
C VAL A 47 -4.12 -5.34 4.51
N CYS A 48 -4.22 -5.18 3.20
CA CYS A 48 -3.13 -4.68 2.36
C CYS A 48 -3.37 -3.23 1.95
N LEU A 49 -2.56 -2.31 2.50
CA LEU A 49 -2.63 -0.89 2.25
C LEU A 49 -1.77 -0.50 1.04
N ILE A 50 -2.44 -0.18 -0.07
CA ILE A 50 -1.81 0.22 -1.35
C ILE A 50 -2.42 1.56 -1.79
N LEU A 51 -2.15 2.61 -1.02
CA LEU A 51 -2.64 3.96 -1.29
C LEU A 51 -1.48 4.94 -1.57
N PRO A 52 -1.68 5.95 -2.43
CA PRO A 52 -0.79 7.10 -2.48
C PRO A 52 -0.91 7.90 -1.18
N LEU A 53 0.12 8.70 -0.88
CA LEU A 53 0.03 9.72 0.17
C LEU A 53 -0.61 10.98 -0.40
N THR A 54 -1.69 11.43 0.22
CA THR A 54 -2.45 12.67 -0.02
C THR A 54 -2.95 13.20 1.32
N ASP A 55 -3.49 14.43 1.34
CA ASP A 55 -4.05 15.01 2.56
C ASP A 55 -5.19 14.14 3.14
N GLU A 56 -6.00 13.50 2.29
CA GLU A 56 -7.10 12.63 2.74
C GLU A 56 -6.65 11.24 3.21
N THR A 57 -5.43 10.83 2.87
CA THR A 57 -4.88 9.52 3.25
C THR A 57 -3.82 9.61 4.34
N TYR A 58 -3.34 10.81 4.66
CA TYR A 58 -2.43 11.03 5.78
C TYR A 58 -3.04 10.53 7.09
N HIS A 59 -2.35 9.59 7.76
CA HIS A 59 -2.81 8.92 8.99
C HIS A 59 -4.23 8.35 8.89
N LEU A 60 -4.63 7.88 7.70
CA LEU A 60 -5.90 7.17 7.51
C LEU A 60 -6.01 5.95 8.43
N PHE A 61 -4.88 5.29 8.73
CA PHE A 61 -4.79 4.22 9.71
C PHE A 61 -4.19 4.73 11.02
N GLY A 62 -5.04 4.88 12.03
CA GLY A 62 -4.63 5.12 13.42
C GLY A 62 -5.22 4.07 14.37
N ALA A 63 -5.26 4.41 15.67
CA ALA A 63 -5.71 3.49 16.72
C ALA A 63 -7.16 3.00 16.52
N GLU A 64 -8.05 3.84 15.99
CA GLU A 64 -9.43 3.46 15.69
C GLU A 64 -9.48 2.36 14.62
N GLN A 65 -8.72 2.49 13.53
CA GLN A 65 -8.73 1.55 12.42
C GLN A 65 -8.13 0.21 12.85
N PHE A 66 -7.02 0.22 13.58
CA PHE A 66 -6.44 -1.01 14.12
C PHE A 66 -7.38 -1.70 15.12
N GLY A 67 -8.09 -0.94 15.95
CA GLY A 67 -9.09 -1.49 16.88
C GLY A 67 -10.33 -2.10 16.20
N LYS A 68 -10.60 -1.77 14.93
CA LYS A 68 -11.66 -2.39 14.12
C LYS A 68 -11.23 -3.68 13.43
N MET A 69 -9.92 -3.93 13.31
CA MET A 69 -9.39 -5.14 12.70
C MET A 69 -9.62 -6.35 13.60
N LYS A 70 -9.63 -7.55 13.02
CA LYS A 70 -9.58 -8.79 13.80
C LYS A 70 -8.25 -8.87 14.54
N SER A 71 -8.24 -9.39 15.76
CA SER A 71 -7.00 -9.67 16.49
C SER A 71 -6.10 -10.70 15.81
N SER A 72 -6.67 -11.55 14.96
CA SER A 72 -5.93 -12.49 14.10
C SER A 72 -5.41 -11.85 12.81
N ALA A 73 -5.76 -10.60 12.51
CA ALA A 73 -5.46 -10.00 11.22
C ALA A 73 -3.98 -9.62 11.08
N ILE A 74 -3.49 -9.69 9.85
CA ILE A 74 -2.15 -9.23 9.47
C ILE A 74 -2.28 -7.96 8.64
N PHE A 75 -1.59 -6.91 9.06
CA PHE A 75 -1.53 -5.63 8.36
C PHE A 75 -0.32 -5.56 7.42
N ILE A 76 -0.50 -5.13 6.18
CA ILE A 76 0.59 -5.06 5.19
C ILE A 76 0.59 -3.67 4.56
N ASN A 77 1.70 -2.94 4.68
CA ASN A 77 1.87 -1.64 4.04
C ASN A 77 3.02 -1.69 3.01
N ALA A 78 2.64 -1.55 1.74
CA ALA A 78 3.55 -1.34 0.62
C ALA A 78 3.15 -0.10 -0.21
N GLY A 79 2.37 0.81 0.40
CA GLY A 79 1.93 2.07 -0.18
C GLY A 79 2.89 3.19 0.22
N ARG A 80 2.54 3.95 1.26
CA ARG A 80 3.36 5.01 1.84
C ARG A 80 3.28 4.94 3.36
N GLY A 81 4.39 5.20 4.04
CA GLY A 81 4.47 5.17 5.50
C GLY A 81 3.48 6.12 6.17
N PRO A 82 3.46 7.43 5.84
CA PRO A 82 2.57 8.42 6.46
C PRO A 82 1.07 8.25 6.21
N VAL A 83 0.64 7.17 5.55
CA VAL A 83 -0.79 6.78 5.52
C VAL A 83 -1.18 6.11 6.86
N VAL A 84 -0.19 5.68 7.63
CA VAL A 84 -0.33 5.02 8.92
C VAL A 84 0.29 5.91 9.99
N ASP A 85 -0.40 6.10 11.11
CA ASP A 85 0.21 6.57 12.36
C ASP A 85 1.07 5.43 12.93
N GLU A 86 2.39 5.55 12.82
CA GLU A 86 3.36 4.53 13.18
C GLU A 86 3.32 4.21 14.68
N ASN A 87 3.05 5.22 15.54
CA ASN A 87 2.91 5.01 16.97
C ASN A 87 1.66 4.18 17.30
N ALA A 88 0.55 4.44 16.59
CA ALA A 88 -0.66 3.64 16.74
C ALA A 88 -0.44 2.18 16.29
N LEU A 89 0.27 1.97 15.19
CA LEU A 89 0.63 0.63 14.71
C LEU A 89 1.50 -0.12 15.74
N ILE A 90 2.55 0.52 16.25
CA ILE A 90 3.43 -0.03 17.28
C ILE A 90 2.61 -0.46 18.51
N ALA A 91 1.71 0.42 18.97
CA ALA A 91 0.86 0.13 20.13
C ALA A 91 -0.10 -1.04 19.86
N ALA A 92 -0.73 -1.09 18.69
CA ALA A 92 -1.63 -2.17 18.31
C ALA A 92 -0.92 -3.53 18.28
N LEU A 93 0.29 -3.58 17.73
CA LEU A 93 1.13 -4.79 17.68
C LEU A 93 1.58 -5.24 19.07
N GLN A 94 2.00 -4.30 19.93
CA GLN A 94 2.42 -4.60 21.30
C GLN A 94 1.28 -5.15 22.17
N LYS A 95 0.06 -4.65 21.96
CA LYS A 95 -1.13 -5.07 22.69
C LYS A 95 -1.79 -6.31 22.10
N GLY A 96 -1.39 -6.75 20.91
CA GLY A 96 -2.05 -7.84 20.19
C GLY A 96 -3.45 -7.48 19.69
N GLU A 97 -3.72 -6.19 19.44
CA GLU A 97 -4.94 -5.73 18.76
C GLU A 97 -4.99 -6.23 17.31
N ILE A 98 -3.82 -6.43 16.69
CA ILE A 98 -3.61 -7.16 15.45
C ILE A 98 -2.48 -8.18 15.63
N HIS A 99 -2.45 -9.20 14.79
CA HIS A 99 -1.54 -10.32 14.96
C HIS A 99 -0.09 -9.95 14.57
N ALA A 100 0.09 -9.37 13.38
CA ALA A 100 1.39 -9.08 12.81
C ALA A 100 1.33 -7.96 11.76
N ALA A 101 2.50 -7.42 11.39
CA ALA A 101 2.64 -6.47 10.29
C ALA A 101 3.78 -6.81 9.32
N GLY A 102 3.55 -6.57 8.02
CA GLY A 102 4.57 -6.56 6.97
C GLY A 102 4.72 -5.16 6.39
N LEU A 103 5.92 -4.57 6.50
CA LEU A 103 6.16 -3.15 6.22
C LEU A 103 7.31 -2.99 5.22
N ASP A 104 7.02 -2.38 4.07
CA ASP A 104 8.03 -1.94 3.09
C ASP A 104 8.31 -0.43 3.18
N VAL A 105 7.48 0.33 3.88
CA VAL A 105 7.51 1.80 3.94
C VAL A 105 7.26 2.28 5.37
N PHE A 106 7.86 3.42 5.72
CA PHE A 106 7.85 3.98 7.09
C PHE A 106 7.55 5.47 7.07
N GLU A 107 7.07 6.04 8.18
CA GLU A 107 6.76 7.48 8.23
C GLU A 107 7.99 8.34 7.90
N GLN A 108 9.13 7.98 8.49
CA GLN A 108 10.44 8.52 8.17
C GLN A 108 11.30 7.41 7.54
N GLU A 109 11.84 7.70 6.36
CA GLU A 109 12.79 6.82 5.68
C GLU A 109 14.17 7.50 5.57
N PRO A 110 15.28 6.80 5.89
CA PRO A 110 15.33 5.41 6.35
C PRO A 110 14.78 5.24 7.77
N LEU A 111 14.26 4.04 8.06
CA LEU A 111 13.80 3.70 9.41
C LEU A 111 14.97 3.80 10.40
N SER A 112 14.73 4.40 11.56
CA SER A 112 15.72 4.47 12.63
C SER A 112 16.12 3.07 13.10
N VAL A 113 17.42 2.86 13.34
CA VAL A 113 17.94 1.61 13.92
C VAL A 113 17.40 1.33 15.32
N ASP A 114 16.94 2.37 16.02
CA ASP A 114 16.34 2.29 17.35
C ASP A 114 14.81 2.10 17.29
N SER A 115 14.22 1.95 16.09
CA SER A 115 12.78 1.77 15.94
C SER A 115 12.32 0.46 16.63
N PRO A 116 11.26 0.51 17.47
CA PRO A 116 10.69 -0.68 18.08
C PRO A 116 10.29 -1.75 17.05
N LEU A 117 9.84 -1.33 15.86
CA LEU A 117 9.41 -2.21 14.77
C LEU A 117 10.49 -3.22 14.36
N LEU A 118 11.78 -2.87 14.48
CA LEU A 118 12.90 -3.76 14.14
C LEU A 118 13.14 -4.87 15.17
N SER A 119 12.57 -4.74 16.37
CA SER A 119 12.73 -5.69 17.48
C SER A 119 11.50 -6.58 17.72
N MET A 120 10.37 -6.26 17.06
CA MET A 120 9.11 -6.97 17.22
C MET A 120 9.10 -8.29 16.45
N ALA A 121 8.89 -9.40 17.15
CA ALA A 121 8.85 -10.74 16.55
C ALA A 121 7.68 -10.96 15.57
N ASN A 122 6.64 -10.11 15.66
CA ASN A 122 5.48 -10.12 14.78
C ASN A 122 5.54 -9.01 13.71
N VAL A 123 6.73 -8.48 13.42
CA VAL A 123 6.94 -7.52 12.34
C VAL A 123 7.99 -8.04 11.36
N VAL A 124 7.69 -7.93 10.08
CA VAL A 124 8.67 -8.06 9.00
C VAL A 124 8.83 -6.70 8.33
N ALA A 125 10.02 -6.13 8.45
CA ALA A 125 10.37 -4.82 7.90
C ALA A 125 11.37 -4.98 6.74
N VAL A 126 11.11 -4.33 5.61
CA VAL A 126 11.99 -4.28 4.44
C VAL A 126 12.16 -2.84 3.94
N PRO A 127 13.34 -2.46 3.39
CA PRO A 127 13.71 -1.06 3.22
C PRO A 127 13.27 -0.47 1.86
N HIS A 128 11.96 -0.35 1.63
CA HIS A 128 11.37 0.26 0.43
C HIS A 128 11.86 -0.38 -0.88
N ILE A 129 11.73 -1.69 -0.94
CA ILE A 129 12.21 -2.55 -2.03
C ILE A 129 11.10 -3.15 -2.89
N GLY A 130 9.84 -2.71 -2.75
CA GLY A 130 8.72 -3.23 -3.55
C GLY A 130 8.91 -3.17 -5.07
N SER A 131 9.70 -2.21 -5.58
CA SER A 131 10.05 -2.09 -7.01
C SER A 131 11.46 -2.59 -7.36
N ALA A 132 12.19 -3.17 -6.41
CA ALA A 132 13.61 -3.50 -6.54
C ALA A 132 13.88 -4.85 -7.26
N THR A 133 13.25 -5.07 -8.41
CA THR A 133 13.62 -6.16 -9.34
C THR A 133 14.38 -5.60 -10.53
N HIS A 134 15.25 -6.40 -11.15
CA HIS A 134 16.05 -5.95 -12.29
C HIS A 134 15.18 -5.44 -13.45
N GLU A 135 14.13 -6.19 -13.78
CA GLU A 135 13.20 -5.87 -14.86
C GLU A 135 12.41 -4.60 -14.57
N THR A 136 11.92 -4.44 -13.33
CA THR A 136 11.16 -3.25 -12.93
C THR A 136 12.06 -2.01 -12.93
N ARG A 137 13.26 -2.10 -12.34
CA ARG A 137 14.23 -0.99 -12.32
C ARG A 137 14.66 -0.58 -13.72
N TYR A 138 14.90 -1.54 -14.62
CA TYR A 138 15.21 -1.25 -16.01
C TYR A 138 14.02 -0.58 -16.73
N GLY A 139 12.80 -1.12 -16.58
CA GLY A 139 11.59 -0.54 -17.17
C GLY A 139 11.31 0.88 -16.68
N MET A 140 11.54 1.17 -15.40
CA MET A 140 11.44 2.52 -14.84
C MET A 140 12.48 3.47 -15.46
N ALA A 141 13.74 3.04 -15.60
CA ALA A 141 14.79 3.84 -16.20
C ALA A 141 14.50 4.14 -17.69
N ALA A 142 14.10 3.13 -18.46
CA ALA A 142 13.70 3.30 -19.85
C ALA A 142 12.52 4.27 -19.99
N CYS A 143 11.48 4.09 -19.16
CA CYS A 143 10.33 4.99 -19.11
C CYS A 143 10.74 6.44 -18.81
N ALA A 144 11.64 6.67 -17.85
CA ALA A 144 12.12 8.01 -17.52
C ALA A 144 12.90 8.66 -18.67
N VAL A 145 13.75 7.89 -19.36
CA VAL A 145 14.49 8.35 -20.55
C VAL A 145 13.54 8.72 -21.68
N ASP A 146 12.55 7.87 -21.97
CA ASP A 146 11.55 8.14 -23.01
C ASP A 146 10.77 9.42 -22.71
N ASN A 147 10.35 9.61 -21.46
CA ASN A 147 9.64 10.83 -21.04
C ASN A 147 10.50 12.09 -21.19
N LEU A 148 11.81 12.01 -20.92
CA LEU A 148 12.72 13.14 -21.12
C LEU A 148 12.90 13.47 -22.61
N ILE A 149 13.06 12.46 -23.46
CA ILE A 149 13.17 12.67 -24.92
C ILE A 149 11.90 13.30 -25.46
N ASP A 150 10.73 12.78 -25.06
CA ASP A 150 9.43 13.30 -25.45
C ASP A 150 9.26 14.77 -25.01
N ALA A 151 9.64 15.10 -23.76
CA ALA A 151 9.60 16.47 -23.27
C ALA A 151 10.50 17.43 -24.06
N LEU A 152 11.72 17.01 -24.41
CA LEU A 152 12.64 17.81 -25.24
C LEU A 152 12.12 18.03 -26.68
N GLN A 153 11.19 17.19 -27.13
CA GLN A 153 10.50 17.33 -28.41
C GLN A 153 9.13 18.03 -28.30
N GLY A 154 8.73 18.46 -27.10
CA GLY A 154 7.43 19.07 -26.85
C GLY A 154 6.24 18.08 -26.87
N LYS A 155 6.48 16.79 -26.64
CA LYS A 155 5.47 15.70 -26.71
C LYS A 155 5.11 15.15 -25.33
N VAL A 156 4.69 16.01 -24.41
CA VAL A 156 4.44 15.65 -23.00
C VAL A 156 3.07 14.96 -22.84
N GLU A 157 2.89 13.78 -23.45
CA GLU A 157 1.60 13.06 -23.50
C GLU A 157 1.49 11.94 -22.44
N LYS A 158 2.62 11.35 -22.03
CA LYS A 158 2.67 10.22 -21.11
C LYS A 158 3.25 10.65 -19.77
N ASN A 159 2.79 10.01 -18.69
CA ASN A 159 3.29 10.14 -17.32
C ASN A 159 3.50 11.59 -16.78
N CYS A 160 2.93 12.61 -17.43
CA CYS A 160 2.94 13.97 -16.95
C CYS A 160 1.93 14.12 -15.81
N VAL A 161 2.43 14.48 -14.64
CA VAL A 161 1.61 14.62 -13.42
C VAL A 161 1.09 16.05 -13.23
N ASN A 162 1.66 17.01 -13.94
CA ASN A 162 1.37 18.45 -13.86
C ASN A 162 1.27 19.09 -15.25
N PRO A 163 0.32 18.65 -16.11
CA PRO A 163 0.23 19.08 -17.50
C PRO A 163 0.03 20.59 -17.66
N HIS A 164 -0.53 21.26 -16.66
CA HIS A 164 -0.71 22.72 -16.62
C HIS A 164 0.60 23.53 -16.59
N VAL A 165 1.76 22.88 -16.43
CA VAL A 165 3.09 23.53 -16.47
C VAL A 165 3.74 23.41 -17.85
N ALA A 166 3.19 22.59 -18.74
CA ALA A 166 3.76 22.32 -20.07
C ALA A 166 3.34 23.35 -21.14
N ASP A 167 2.48 24.31 -20.78
CA ASP A 167 2.01 25.42 -21.64
C ASP A 167 2.97 26.63 -21.64
#